data_AF-A0A7S1R727-F1
#
_entry.id   AF-A0A7S1R727-F1
#
_cell.length_a   1.000
_cell.length_b   1.000
_cell.length_c   1.000
_cell.angle_alpha   90.00
_cell.angle_beta   90.00
_cell.angle_gamma   90.00
#
_symmetry.space_group_name_H-M   'P 1'
#
loop_
_entity.id
_entity.type
_entity.pdbx_description
1 polymer ?
#
loop_
_entity_poly.entity_id
_entity_poly.type
_entity_poly.pdbx_seq_one_letter_code
_entity_poly.pdbx_strand_id
1 'polypeptide(L)'
;RGCDDFCGSARSAAAPAPTAAAPDVRVVKGFGTKGYDQIRISVVSGDAKPPADGFFDYSGRFQYRWTGNFLHTAMKSVTPGEVADFPIGAGLSVLGLNVPILTQAAVSLAVWPVVMMNLPESPEWLRLHPADLRSPHSPGRPGSASRAMATTRSQSLG
;
A
#
# COMPACT_ATOMS: atom_id res chain seq x y z
N ARG A 1 -49.74 -12.58 -28.05
CA ARG A 1 -48.36 -13.01 -28.42
C ARG A 1 -47.50 -12.65 -27.22
N GLY A 2 -47.30 -13.61 -26.33
CA GLY A 2 -46.67 -13.45 -25.01
C GLY A 2 -45.15 -13.66 -25.08
N CYS A 3 -44.46 -13.13 -24.07
CA CYS A 3 -43.01 -13.14 -23.91
C CYS A 3 -42.57 -14.09 -22.78
N ASP A 4 -43.25 -15.23 -22.66
CA ASP A 4 -43.13 -16.11 -21.49
C ASP A 4 -42.04 -17.20 -21.66
N ASP A 5 -41.49 -17.37 -22.87
CA ASP A 5 -40.61 -18.51 -23.21
C ASP A 5 -39.09 -18.22 -23.12
N PHE A 6 -38.65 -16.99 -22.81
CA PHE A 6 -37.22 -16.66 -22.74
C PHE A 6 -36.61 -16.68 -21.34
N CYS A 7 -37.41 -16.84 -20.29
CA CYS A 7 -36.91 -17.10 -18.94
C CYS A 7 -36.75 -18.61 -18.74
N GLY A 8 -35.87 -19.20 -19.54
CA GLY A 8 -35.37 -20.55 -19.32
C GLY A 8 -34.90 -20.67 -17.87
N SER A 9 -35.46 -21.65 -17.16
CA SER A 9 -35.10 -22.07 -15.82
C SER A 9 -33.60 -22.37 -15.73
N ALA A 10 -32.78 -21.35 -15.56
CA ALA A 10 -31.44 -21.50 -15.03
C ALA A 10 -31.63 -21.93 -13.58
N ARG A 11 -31.68 -23.24 -13.36
CA ARG A 11 -31.51 -23.83 -12.04
C ARG A 11 -30.26 -23.19 -11.47
N SER A 12 -30.45 -22.30 -10.49
CA SER A 12 -29.38 -21.64 -9.77
C SER A 12 -28.63 -22.76 -9.05
N ALA A 13 -27.67 -23.37 -9.74
CA ALA A 13 -26.73 -24.29 -9.15
C ALA A 13 -26.12 -23.52 -7.98
N ALA A 14 -26.34 -24.02 -6.76
CA ALA A 14 -25.77 -23.41 -5.56
C ALA A 14 -24.29 -23.20 -5.84
N ALA A 15 -23.88 -21.93 -5.91
CA ALA A 15 -22.50 -21.58 -6.16
C ALA A 15 -21.66 -22.35 -5.13
N PRO A 16 -20.62 -23.09 -5.55
CA PRO A 16 -19.79 -23.83 -4.62
C PRO A 16 -19.36 -22.87 -3.51
N ALA A 17 -19.55 -23.31 -2.26
CA ALA A 17 -19.16 -22.51 -1.10
C ALA A 17 -17.72 -22.02 -1.34
N PRO A 18 -17.44 -20.72 -1.22
CA PRO A 18 -16.15 -20.17 -1.57
C PRO A 18 -15.09 -20.91 -0.77
N THR A 19 -14.33 -21.78 -1.45
CA THR A 19 -13.13 -22.40 -0.91
C THR A 19 -12.31 -21.25 -0.35
N ALA A 20 -12.01 -21.29 0.95
CA ALA A 20 -11.32 -20.22 1.66
C ALA A 20 -10.21 -19.66 0.76
N ALA A 21 -10.47 -18.48 0.21
CA ALA A 21 -9.65 -17.96 -0.88
C ALA A 21 -8.23 -17.81 -0.33
N ALA A 22 -7.25 -18.35 -1.06
CA ALA A 22 -5.86 -18.18 -0.68
C ALA A 22 -5.59 -16.68 -0.47
N PRO A 23 -4.98 -16.27 0.65
CA PRO A 23 -4.79 -14.87 0.96
C PRO A 23 -3.95 -14.19 -0.13
N ASP A 24 -4.38 -13.00 -0.58
CA ASP A 24 -3.63 -12.19 -1.55
C ASP A 24 -2.45 -11.54 -0.82
N VAL A 25 -1.25 -12.12 -1.00
CA VAL A 25 -0.01 -11.63 -0.40
C VAL A 25 0.77 -10.80 -1.41
N ARG A 26 1.14 -9.59 -1.01
CA ARG A 26 1.94 -8.66 -1.82
C ARG A 26 3.21 -8.29 -1.08
N VAL A 27 4.33 -8.42 -1.77
CA VAL A 27 5.65 -8.02 -1.26
C VAL A 27 6.18 -6.88 -2.13
N VAL A 28 6.59 -5.80 -1.47
CA VAL A 28 7.14 -4.61 -2.12
C VAL A 28 8.42 -4.22 -1.42
N LYS A 29 9.41 -3.73 -2.16
CA LYS A 29 10.63 -3.18 -1.55
C LYS A 29 10.31 -1.90 -0.76
N GLY A 30 10.97 -1.70 0.38
CA GLY A 30 10.93 -0.42 1.09
C GLY A 30 11.43 0.70 0.18
N PHE A 31 10.71 1.82 0.13
CA PHE A 31 11.06 2.98 -0.71
C PHE A 31 11.20 4.25 0.13
N GLY A 32 12.06 5.17 -0.32
CA GLY A 32 12.24 6.50 0.27
C GLY A 32 13.16 6.49 1.49
N THR A 33 12.64 6.95 2.64
CA THR A 33 13.40 7.06 3.91
C THR A 33 13.62 5.72 4.61
N LYS A 34 13.09 4.63 4.06
CA LYS A 34 13.32 3.26 4.56
C LYS A 34 14.54 2.68 3.87
N GLY A 35 15.37 1.96 4.62
CA GLY A 35 16.56 1.32 4.07
C GLY A 35 16.21 0.32 2.98
N TYR A 36 17.11 0.16 2.00
CA TYR A 36 16.96 -0.79 0.89
C TYR A 36 16.95 -2.27 1.35
N ASP A 37 17.41 -2.50 2.57
CA ASP A 37 17.37 -3.74 3.34
C ASP A 37 16.00 -4.00 3.98
N GLN A 38 14.96 -3.23 3.64
CA GLN A 38 13.62 -3.44 4.16
C GLN A 38 12.62 -3.80 3.06
N ILE A 39 11.69 -4.68 3.38
CA ILE A 39 10.55 -5.04 2.53
C ILE A 39 9.25 -4.78 3.27
N ARG A 40 8.24 -4.33 2.52
CA ARG A 40 6.86 -4.24 2.96
C ARG A 40 6.13 -5.50 2.54
N ILE A 41 5.59 -6.21 3.51
CA ILE A 41 4.70 -7.34 3.28
C ILE A 41 3.29 -6.85 3.60
N SER A 42 2.36 -7.11 2.70
CA SER A 42 0.96 -6.72 2.84
C SER A 42 0.05 -7.87 2.47
N VAL A 43 -1.01 -8.07 3.26
CA VAL A 43 -2.03 -9.09 3.04
C VAL A 43 -3.39 -8.43 3.09
N VAL A 44 -4.24 -8.77 2.12
CA VAL A 44 -5.65 -8.37 2.12
C VAL A 44 -6.50 -9.56 2.54
N SER A 45 -7.28 -9.39 3.60
CA SER A 45 -8.19 -10.41 4.14
C SER A 45 -9.60 -9.84 4.30
N GLY A 46 -10.60 -10.72 4.44
CA GLY A 46 -11.95 -10.32 4.84
C GLY A 46 -12.11 -10.13 6.35
N ASP A 47 -11.15 -10.62 7.14
CA ASP A 47 -11.21 -10.69 8.59
C ASP A 47 -10.44 -9.56 9.25
N ALA A 48 -10.98 -9.04 10.36
CA ALA A 48 -10.30 -8.05 11.19
C ALA A 48 -9.05 -8.63 11.87
N LYS A 49 -9.03 -9.94 12.09
CA LYS A 49 -7.90 -10.65 12.70
C LYS A 49 -6.88 -10.99 11.61
N PRO A 50 -5.60 -10.60 11.77
CA PRO A 50 -4.56 -10.97 10.82
C PRO A 50 -4.35 -12.50 10.76
N PRO A 51 -3.90 -13.04 9.61
CA PRO A 51 -3.57 -14.47 9.49
C PRO A 51 -2.46 -14.96 10.41
N ALA A 52 -1.55 -14.07 10.82
CA ALA A 52 -0.47 -14.32 11.76
C ALA A 52 -0.49 -13.26 12.87
N ASP A 53 -0.75 -13.72 14.10
CA ASP A 53 -0.77 -12.86 15.29
C ASP A 53 0.65 -12.33 15.57
N GLY A 54 0.75 -11.01 15.80
CA GLY A 54 2.02 -10.33 16.10
C GLY A 54 2.99 -10.16 14.91
N PHE A 55 2.64 -10.64 13.72
CA PHE A 55 3.49 -10.45 12.53
C PHE A 55 3.35 -9.05 11.93
N PHE A 56 2.12 -8.54 11.88
CA PHE A 56 1.75 -7.29 11.20
C PHE A 56 1.78 -6.08 12.14
N ASP A 57 2.49 -5.02 11.74
CA ASP A 57 2.62 -3.79 12.52
C ASP A 57 1.37 -2.90 12.41
N TYR A 58 0.68 -3.00 11.27
CA TYR A 58 -0.55 -2.26 10.99
C TYR A 58 -1.63 -3.21 10.50
N SER A 59 -2.84 -3.02 11.02
CA SER A 59 -4.05 -3.72 10.59
C SER A 59 -5.21 -2.71 10.57
N GLY A 60 -5.80 -2.51 9.40
CA GLY A 60 -6.86 -1.52 9.24
C GLY A 60 -7.81 -1.84 8.10
N ARG A 61 -9.08 -1.51 8.30
CA ARG A 61 -10.13 -1.66 7.29
C ARG A 61 -9.96 -0.64 6.16
N PHE A 62 -10.28 -0.99 4.92
CA PHE A 62 -10.32 0.00 3.84
C PHE A 62 -11.44 1.04 4.09
N GLN A 63 -11.09 2.33 4.00
CA GLN A 63 -12.04 3.42 4.22
C GLN A 63 -12.92 3.72 2.99
N TYR A 64 -12.41 3.44 1.78
CA TYR A 64 -13.10 3.73 0.52
C TYR A 64 -13.04 2.54 -0.42
N ARG A 65 -14.22 2.04 -0.84
CA ARG A 65 -14.40 0.79 -1.59
C ARG A 65 -13.81 -0.43 -0.87
N TRP A 66 -14.32 -1.62 -1.19
CA TRP A 66 -13.89 -2.86 -0.56
C TRP A 66 -13.84 -2.80 0.97
N THR A 67 -14.82 -2.09 1.55
CA THR A 67 -14.90 -1.95 3.00
C THR A 67 -15.13 -3.31 3.67
N GLY A 68 -15.49 -4.37 2.95
CA GLY A 68 -15.49 -5.73 3.52
C GLY A 68 -14.09 -6.27 3.86
N ASN A 69 -13.02 -5.61 3.44
CA ASN A 69 -11.66 -6.11 3.55
C ASN A 69 -10.80 -5.30 4.54
N PHE A 70 -9.77 -5.95 5.05
CA PHE A 70 -8.73 -5.41 5.92
C PHE A 70 -7.37 -5.49 5.21
N LEU A 71 -6.56 -4.46 5.43
CA LEU A 71 -5.17 -4.42 5.02
C LEU A 71 -4.31 -4.67 6.26
N HIS A 72 -3.54 -5.74 6.21
CA HIS A 72 -2.51 -6.05 7.19
C HIS A 72 -1.15 -5.80 6.55
N THR A 73 -0.28 -5.01 7.19
CA THR A 73 1.06 -4.75 6.66
C THR A 73 2.13 -4.73 7.75
N ALA A 74 3.32 -5.19 7.39
CA ALA A 74 4.53 -5.10 8.19
C ALA A 74 5.72 -4.64 7.35
N MET A 75 6.66 -3.96 7.99
CA MET A 75 7.99 -3.73 7.44
C MET A 75 8.96 -4.71 8.08
N LYS A 76 9.64 -5.53 7.27
CA LYS A 76 10.66 -6.47 7.74
C LYS A 76 12.02 -6.12 7.15
N SER A 77 13.06 -6.18 7.96
CA SER A 77 14.44 -6.12 7.50
C SER A 77 14.85 -7.46 6.89
N VAL A 78 15.60 -7.41 5.79
CA VAL A 78 16.13 -8.55 5.06
C VAL A 78 17.61 -8.30 4.76
N THR A 79 18.44 -9.33 4.92
CA THR A 79 19.84 -9.28 4.50
C THR A 79 19.91 -9.38 2.97
N PRO A 80 20.52 -8.42 2.27
CA PRO A 80 20.67 -8.50 0.82
C PRO A 80 21.46 -9.75 0.42
N GLY A 81 20.94 -10.52 -0.53
CA GLY A 81 21.59 -11.75 -1.02
C GLY A 81 21.24 -13.02 -0.26
N GLU A 82 20.47 -12.93 0.84
CA GLU A 82 19.95 -14.09 1.56
C GLU A 82 18.46 -14.29 1.28
N VAL A 83 18.01 -15.56 1.30
CA VAL A 83 16.59 -15.90 1.27
C VAL A 83 16.04 -15.73 2.68
N ALA A 84 15.06 -14.85 2.84
CA ALA A 84 14.37 -14.65 4.10
C ALA A 84 13.01 -15.36 4.08
N ASP A 85 12.76 -16.17 5.11
CA ASP A 85 11.50 -16.88 5.32
C ASP A 85 10.66 -16.18 6.39
N PHE A 86 9.41 -15.88 6.04
CA PHE A 86 8.45 -15.23 6.94
C PHE A 86 7.23 -16.12 7.16
N PRO A 87 6.94 -16.52 8.42
CA PRO A 87 5.75 -17.31 8.72
C PRO A 87 4.52 -16.39 8.71
N ILE A 88 3.76 -16.37 7.60
CA ILE A 88 2.59 -15.49 7.44
C ILE A 88 1.28 -16.19 7.90
N GLY A 89 1.40 -17.33 8.59
CA GLY A 89 0.26 -18.11 9.06
C GLY A 89 -0.31 -19.02 7.98
N ALA A 90 -1.08 -20.03 8.39
CA ALA A 90 -1.72 -21.03 7.50
C ALA A 90 -0.77 -21.85 6.59
N GLY A 91 0.50 -22.02 6.97
CA GLY A 91 1.47 -22.79 6.19
C GLY A 91 1.95 -22.08 4.91
N LEU A 92 1.65 -20.79 4.75
CA LEU A 92 2.14 -19.98 3.65
C LEU A 92 3.49 -19.36 4.03
N SER A 93 4.56 -19.96 3.53
CA SER A 93 5.88 -19.35 3.50
C SER A 93 6.02 -18.58 2.20
N VAL A 94 6.27 -17.27 2.28
CA VAL A 94 6.66 -16.49 1.10
C VAL A 94 8.13 -16.76 0.82
N LEU A 95 8.38 -17.93 0.21
CA LEU A 95 9.70 -18.34 -0.27
C LEU A 95 9.96 -17.66 -1.62
N GLY A 96 11.04 -16.90 -1.70
CA GLY A 96 11.67 -16.59 -2.99
C GLY A 96 11.60 -15.14 -3.47
N LEU A 97 11.76 -14.14 -2.59
CA LEU A 97 12.36 -12.89 -3.04
C LEU A 97 13.89 -13.04 -3.08
N ASN A 98 14.38 -13.82 -4.04
CA ASN A 98 15.76 -13.65 -4.47
C ASN A 98 15.81 -12.31 -5.20
N VAL A 99 16.31 -11.26 -4.55
CA VAL A 99 16.69 -10.02 -5.23
C VAL A 99 18.18 -10.15 -5.53
N PRO A 100 18.59 -10.82 -6.62
CA PRO A 100 20.00 -10.98 -6.90
C PRO A 100 20.61 -9.60 -7.12
N ILE A 101 21.58 -9.24 -6.29
CA ILE A 101 22.35 -7.98 -6.34
C ILE A 101 22.89 -7.72 -7.76
N LEU A 102 23.17 -8.78 -8.52
CA LEU A 102 23.62 -8.72 -9.91
C LEU A 102 22.57 -8.19 -10.91
N THR A 103 21.28 -8.35 -10.67
CA THR A 103 20.24 -7.82 -11.59
C THR A 103 20.05 -6.31 -11.48
N GLN A 104 20.30 -5.70 -10.31
CA GLN A 104 20.29 -4.23 -10.21
C GLN A 104 21.43 -3.59 -11.02
N ALA A 105 22.62 -4.20 -11.00
CA ALA A 105 23.75 -3.72 -11.80
C ALA A 105 23.50 -3.92 -13.31
N ALA A 106 22.98 -5.08 -13.71
CA ALA A 106 22.72 -5.38 -15.12
C ALA A 106 21.61 -4.51 -15.73
N VAL A 107 20.50 -4.29 -15.02
CA VAL A 107 19.40 -3.42 -15.50
C VAL A 107 19.86 -1.97 -15.56
N SER A 108 20.68 -1.51 -14.62
CA SER A 108 21.24 -0.15 -14.66
C SER A 108 22.17 0.05 -15.86
N LEU A 109 23.01 -0.93 -16.19
CA LEU A 109 23.91 -0.85 -17.36
C LEU A 109 23.18 -1.01 -18.71
N ALA A 110 22.07 -1.75 -18.76
CA ALA A 110 21.31 -1.93 -20.00
C ALA A 110 20.33 -0.80 -20.28
N VAL A 111 19.72 -0.22 -19.25
CA VAL A 111 18.71 0.84 -19.41
C VAL A 111 19.37 2.22 -19.53
N TRP A 112 20.52 2.47 -18.90
CA TRP A 112 21.19 3.78 -18.97
C TRP A 112 21.57 4.22 -20.40
N PRO A 113 22.13 3.37 -21.28
CA PRO A 113 22.43 3.75 -22.66
C PRO A 113 21.14 4.00 -23.47
N VAL A 114 20.09 3.21 -23.24
CA VAL A 114 18.80 3.38 -23.93
C VAL A 114 18.13 4.69 -23.51
N VAL A 115 18.17 5.00 -22.22
CA VAL A 115 17.71 6.27 -21.66
C VAL A 115 18.55 7.41 -22.25
N MET A 116 19.88 7.31 -22.29
CA MET A 116 20.73 8.35 -22.88
C MET A 116 20.54 8.53 -24.39
N MET A 117 20.23 7.46 -25.15
CA MET A 117 19.97 7.55 -26.59
C MET A 117 18.57 8.06 -26.94
N ASN A 118 17.60 7.89 -26.04
CA ASN A 118 16.22 8.33 -26.25
C ASN A 118 15.81 9.53 -25.38
N LEU A 119 16.72 10.04 -24.55
CA LEU A 119 16.50 11.29 -23.84
C LEU A 119 16.61 12.41 -24.87
N PRO A 120 15.53 13.16 -25.14
CA PRO A 120 15.66 14.38 -25.92
C PRO A 120 16.68 15.29 -25.23
N GLU A 121 17.64 15.82 -26.00
CA GLU A 121 18.64 16.76 -25.52
C GLU A 121 17.95 17.86 -24.71
N SER A 122 18.11 17.83 -23.39
CA SER A 122 17.53 18.80 -22.46
C SER A 122 16.01 18.98 -22.59
N PRO A 123 15.21 18.33 -21.74
CA PRO A 123 13.80 18.68 -21.63
C PRO A 123 13.64 20.18 -21.37
N GLU A 124 12.84 20.87 -22.18
CA GLU A 124 12.62 22.32 -22.03
C GLU A 124 12.02 22.70 -20.66
N TRP A 125 11.45 21.73 -19.93
CA TRP A 125 11.02 21.93 -18.54
C TRP A 125 12.17 22.18 -17.55
N LEU A 126 13.43 21.86 -17.89
CA LEU A 126 14.61 22.28 -17.12
C LEU A 126 15.01 23.73 -17.40
N ARG A 127 14.49 24.37 -18.47
CA ARG A 127 14.55 25.83 -18.64
C ARG A 127 13.44 26.48 -17.80
N LEU A 128 13.49 26.28 -16.49
CA LEU A 128 12.72 27.11 -15.57
C LEU A 128 13.23 28.54 -15.73
N HIS A 129 12.44 29.38 -16.41
CA HIS A 129 12.69 30.81 -16.50
C HIS A 129 12.73 31.36 -15.06
N PRO A 130 13.83 32.01 -14.63
CA PRO A 130 13.94 32.58 -13.28
C PRO A 130 12.91 33.71 -13.00
N ALA A 131 12.10 34.09 -14.00
CA ALA A 131 11.04 35.07 -13.87
C ALA A 131 9.79 34.57 -13.12
N ASP A 132 9.56 33.24 -13.03
CA ASP A 132 8.34 32.68 -12.40
C ASP A 132 8.50 32.31 -10.92
N LEU A 133 9.66 32.59 -10.30
CA LEU A 133 9.83 32.53 -8.84
C LEU A 133 9.23 33.75 -8.11
N ARG A 134 8.18 34.37 -8.65
CA ARG A 134 7.36 35.32 -7.89
C ARG A 134 6.43 34.57 -6.96
N SER A 135 6.94 34.37 -5.76
CA SER A 135 6.24 34.00 -4.52
C SER A 135 4.77 34.43 -4.48
N PRO A 136 3.82 33.48 -4.50
CA PRO A 136 2.46 33.73 -4.08
C PRO A 136 2.33 33.29 -2.62
N HIS A 137 2.37 34.27 -1.71
CA HIS A 137 1.41 34.45 -0.62
C HIS A 137 2.04 35.25 0.52
N SER A 138 1.67 36.53 0.55
CA SER A 138 1.64 37.30 1.78
C SER A 138 0.65 36.66 2.76
N PRO A 139 1.05 36.33 4.00
CA PRO A 139 0.14 35.91 5.05
C PRO A 139 -0.59 37.14 5.59
N GLY A 140 -1.79 37.39 5.07
CA GLY A 140 -2.67 38.45 5.55
C GLY A 140 -3.97 37.90 6.12
N ARG A 141 -3.96 37.38 7.36
CA ARG A 141 -5.16 37.46 8.23
C ARG A 141 -4.86 37.16 9.72
N PRO A 142 -4.81 38.18 10.59
CA PRO A 142 -5.00 38.00 12.02
C PRO A 142 -6.51 37.95 12.32
N GLY A 143 -6.96 36.84 12.87
CA GLY A 143 -8.36 36.61 13.27
C GLY A 143 -8.43 35.89 14.60
N SER A 144 -8.02 36.60 15.65
CA SER A 144 -8.24 36.26 17.05
C SER A 144 -9.73 35.98 17.32
N ALA A 145 -10.04 34.77 17.76
CA ALA A 145 -11.24 34.50 18.54
C ALA A 145 -10.93 33.39 19.55
N SER A 146 -10.41 33.81 20.70
CA SER A 146 -10.38 33.02 21.93
C SER A 146 -11.77 32.49 22.24
N ARG A 147 -11.93 31.18 22.28
CA ARG A 147 -13.04 30.55 23.01
C ARG A 147 -12.46 29.62 24.05
N ALA A 148 -12.26 30.16 25.24
CA ALA A 148 -12.07 29.39 26.46
C ALA A 148 -13.28 28.47 26.64
N MET A 149 -13.05 27.17 26.75
CA MET A 149 -14.08 26.22 27.19
C MET A 149 -13.63 25.65 28.55
N ALA A 150 -14.48 25.92 29.52
CA ALA A 150 -14.23 25.77 30.95
C ALA A 150 -14.00 24.32 31.36
N THR A 151 -13.00 24.15 32.23
CA THR A 151 -12.81 22.99 33.08
C THR A 151 -13.94 22.93 34.12
N THR A 152 -14.81 21.91 34.04
CA THR A 152 -15.63 21.50 35.18
C THR A 152 -15.08 20.21 35.74
N ARG A 153 -14.38 20.35 36.88
CA ARG A 153 -13.95 19.28 37.77
C ARG A 153 -15.16 18.88 38.62
N SER A 154 -15.67 17.67 38.45
CA SER A 154 -16.59 17.07 39.42
C SER A 154 -15.82 16.06 40.27
N GLN A 155 -15.64 16.41 41.54
CA GLN A 155 -15.26 15.48 42.59
C GLN A 155 -16.54 14.76 43.03
N SER A 156 -16.51 13.44 43.10
CA SER A 156 -17.50 12.67 43.86
C SER A 156 -16.75 11.72 44.77
N LEU A 157 -16.84 12.02 46.07
CA LEU A 157 -16.53 11.12 47.17
C LEU A 157 -17.51 9.94 47.16
N GLY A 158 -16.99 8.79 47.54
CA GLY A 158 -17.71 7.54 47.75
C GLY A 158 -16.70 6.46 48.13
#